data_AF-A0A2K5ZWA3-F1
#
_entry.id   AF-A0A2K5ZWA3-F1
#
_cell.length_a   1.000
_cell.length_b   1.000
_cell.length_c   1.000
_cell.angle_alpha   90.00
_cell.angle_beta   90.00
_cell.angle_gamma   90.00
#
_symmetry.space_group_name_H-M   'P 1'
#
loop_
_entity.id
_entity.type
_entity.pdbx_description
1 polymer ?
#
loop_
_entity_poly.entity_id
_entity_poly.type
_entity_poly.pdbx_seq_one_letter_code
_entity_poly.pdbx_strand_id
1 'polypeptide(L)'
;TFQSHRHLQKEAQAQHNNSEFTEEQKKTIGKIATCLELQSAALQSTQSQEEFKPEDPKKLEAILKNILTYNKEFPFDVQPVPLRRILAPGEEENLEFEEDEEEGGAGAGSPDSFPLEFPRLPRLPLEPGMTLLTIRIEKIGLKDAGQCIDPYITVSIKDLNGIDLTPMQDTPVASRKEDTYIHFNVDIELQKHVEKLIKGAALFFELKHYKPKKRFTSTKCFAFMEMDEIKPGSIVIELYKKPTDFKRNKLQLLTKKLLYFHLHQTLHKE
;
A
#
# COMPACT_ATOMS: atom_id res chain seq x y z
N THR A 1 0.76 0.25 9.32
CA THR A 1 1.54 1.35 9.94
C THR A 1 1.17 2.71 9.36
N PHE A 2 1.14 2.86 8.03
CA PHE A 2 0.77 4.13 7.37
C PHE A 2 -0.72 4.50 7.52
N GLN A 3 -1.65 3.58 7.27
CA GLN A 3 -3.07 3.88 7.52
C GLN A 3 -3.41 3.91 9.03
N SER A 4 -2.71 3.11 9.83
CA SER A 4 -2.91 3.01 11.28
C SER A 4 -2.58 4.31 12.02
N HIS A 5 -1.51 5.03 11.67
CA HIS A 5 -1.22 6.32 12.31
C HIS A 5 -2.23 7.40 11.94
N ARG A 6 -2.70 7.44 10.68
CA ARG A 6 -3.74 8.39 10.25
C ARG A 6 -5.06 8.14 11.00
N HIS A 7 -5.43 6.88 11.21
CA HIS A 7 -6.61 6.52 11.98
C HIS A 7 -6.48 6.95 13.45
N LEU A 8 -5.36 6.62 14.10
CA LEU A 8 -5.09 7.03 15.48
C LEU A 8 -5.04 8.55 15.63
N GLN A 9 -4.47 9.27 14.66
CA GLN A 9 -4.38 10.73 14.71
C GLN A 9 -5.74 11.41 14.53
N LYS A 10 -6.64 10.80 13.74
CA LYS A 10 -8.05 11.23 13.65
C LYS A 10 -8.77 11.03 14.98
N GLU A 11 -8.59 9.89 15.63
CA GLU A 11 -9.20 9.57 16.93
C GLU A 11 -8.69 10.51 18.04
N ALA A 12 -7.37 10.78 18.06
CA ALA A 12 -6.74 11.69 19.01
C ALA A 12 -7.27 13.13 18.97
N GLN A 13 -7.90 13.55 17.88
CA GLN A 13 -8.40 14.92 17.68
C GLN A 13 -9.93 14.98 17.51
N ALA A 14 -10.63 13.85 17.69
CA ALA A 14 -12.08 13.79 17.65
C ALA A 14 -12.71 14.62 18.78
N GLN A 15 -13.77 15.37 18.46
CA GLN A 15 -14.48 16.20 19.44
C GLN A 15 -15.09 15.34 20.55
N HIS A 16 -15.22 15.91 21.76
CA HIS A 16 -15.65 15.21 22.98
C HIS A 16 -17.01 14.48 22.86
N ASN A 17 -17.82 14.83 21.86
CA ASN A 17 -19.14 14.23 21.61
C ASN A 17 -19.08 13.01 20.66
N ASN A 18 -17.93 12.74 20.01
CA ASN A 18 -17.75 11.72 18.97
C ASN A 18 -16.63 10.71 19.28
N SER A 19 -16.08 10.71 20.51
CA SER A 19 -14.96 9.83 20.88
C SER A 19 -15.25 9.16 22.22
N GLU A 20 -15.03 7.85 22.29
CA GLU A 20 -15.13 7.06 23.52
C GLU A 20 -13.94 7.29 24.48
N PHE A 21 -12.94 8.07 24.07
CA PHE A 21 -11.71 8.32 24.82
C PHE A 21 -11.72 9.65 25.57
N THR A 22 -11.16 9.66 26.76
CA THR A 22 -10.87 10.87 27.54
C THR A 22 -9.77 11.72 26.88
N GLU A 23 -9.70 13.01 27.22
CA GLU A 23 -8.68 13.92 26.67
C GLU A 23 -7.23 13.46 26.94
N GLU A 24 -6.98 12.80 28.08
CA GLU A 24 -5.67 12.23 28.41
C GLU A 24 -5.33 11.00 27.55
N GLN A 25 -6.32 10.17 27.28
CA GLN A 25 -6.19 9.03 26.37
C GLN A 25 -5.96 9.50 24.93
N LYS A 26 -6.70 10.51 24.46
CA LYS A 26 -6.50 11.13 23.15
C LYS A 26 -5.10 11.70 22.97
N LYS A 27 -4.56 12.37 23.99
CA LYS A 27 -3.18 12.85 23.99
C LYS A 27 -2.19 11.70 23.83
N THR A 28 -2.42 10.58 24.51
CA THR A 28 -1.62 9.37 24.39
C THR A 28 -1.72 8.76 22.99
N ILE A 29 -2.93 8.64 22.43
CA ILE A 29 -3.18 8.17 21.06
C ILE A 29 -2.45 9.06 20.04
N GLY A 30 -2.49 10.38 20.21
CA GLY A 30 -1.79 11.33 19.33
C GLY A 30 -0.27 11.13 19.34
N LYS A 31 0.31 10.86 20.51
CA LYS A 31 1.74 10.52 20.64
C LYS A 31 2.08 9.18 19.97
N ILE A 32 1.20 8.17 20.08
CA ILE A 32 1.37 6.89 19.38
C ILE A 32 1.39 7.12 17.86
N ALA A 33 0.47 7.93 17.33
CA ALA A 33 0.43 8.25 15.92
C ALA A 33 1.72 8.91 15.43
N THR A 34 2.25 9.88 16.18
CA THR A 34 3.53 10.53 15.87
C THR A 34 4.70 9.54 15.89
N CYS A 35 4.75 8.60 16.84
CA CYS A 35 5.79 7.56 16.82
C CYS A 35 5.71 6.67 15.58
N LEU A 36 4.51 6.31 15.13
CA LEU A 36 4.32 5.49 13.91
C LEU A 36 4.70 6.26 12.64
N GLU A 37 4.49 7.57 12.61
CA GLU A 37 4.95 8.46 11.53
C GLU A 37 6.48 8.56 11.49
N LEU A 38 7.13 8.77 12.63
CA LEU A 38 8.59 8.79 12.74
C LEU A 38 9.21 7.45 12.34
N GLN A 39 8.61 6.33 12.76
CA GLN A 39 9.04 5.00 12.35
C GLN A 39 8.91 4.80 10.83
N SER A 40 7.80 5.28 10.26
CA SER A 40 7.56 5.25 8.83
C SER A 40 8.62 6.06 8.06
N ALA A 41 8.96 7.26 8.51
CA ALA A 41 10.00 8.10 7.92
C ALA A 41 11.41 7.48 8.06
N ALA A 42 11.71 6.87 9.21
CA ALA A 42 12.97 6.17 9.44
C ALA A 42 13.15 4.95 8.51
N LEU A 43 12.06 4.23 8.19
CA LEU A 43 12.08 3.14 7.21
C LEU A 43 12.27 3.61 5.77
N GLN A 44 12.01 4.90 5.47
CA GLN A 44 12.16 5.50 4.15
C GLN A 44 13.55 6.15 3.94
N SER A 45 14.26 6.51 5.01
CA SER A 45 15.59 7.14 4.97
C SER A 45 16.73 6.11 5.07
N THR A 46 17.75 6.24 4.22
CA THR A 46 19.02 5.48 4.34
C THR A 46 20.07 6.20 5.20
N GLN A 47 19.79 7.41 5.68
CA GLN A 47 20.68 8.23 6.50
C GLN A 47 19.86 8.94 7.60
N SER A 48 19.69 8.31 8.76
CA SER A 48 19.31 9.04 9.97
C SER A 48 19.75 8.27 11.21
N GLN A 49 20.47 8.98 12.10
CA GLN A 49 21.09 8.46 13.33
C GLN A 49 20.16 8.43 14.55
N GLU A 50 18.91 8.91 14.44
CA GLU A 50 17.91 8.74 15.50
C GLU A 50 17.10 7.46 15.27
N GLU A 51 17.65 6.39 15.82
CA GLU A 51 17.20 5.02 15.63
C GLU A 51 15.98 4.72 16.51
N PHE A 52 14.79 4.64 15.89
CA PHE A 52 13.61 4.05 16.52
C PHE A 52 13.88 2.53 16.67
N LYS A 53 14.17 2.07 17.88
CA LYS A 53 14.69 0.71 18.12
C LYS A 53 13.59 -0.34 17.93
N PRO A 54 13.93 -1.60 17.58
CA PRO A 54 12.95 -2.68 17.43
C PRO A 54 12.18 -3.02 18.72
N GLU A 55 12.61 -2.54 19.88
CA GLU A 55 11.91 -2.66 21.16
C GLU A 55 10.75 -1.66 21.32
N ASP A 56 10.78 -0.57 20.57
CA ASP A 56 9.84 0.55 20.67
C ASP A 56 8.44 0.25 20.08
N PRO A 57 8.28 -0.49 18.97
CA PRO A 57 6.94 -0.91 18.51
C PRO A 57 6.22 -1.85 19.49
N LYS A 58 6.94 -2.68 20.25
CA LYS A 58 6.33 -3.53 21.29
C LYS A 58 5.83 -2.71 22.47
N LYS A 59 6.56 -1.64 22.84
CA LYS A 59 6.13 -0.68 23.88
C LYS A 59 4.88 0.08 23.42
N LEU A 60 4.85 0.54 22.18
CA LEU A 60 3.68 1.20 21.59
C LEU A 60 2.45 0.27 21.57
N GLU A 61 2.62 -1.00 21.18
CA GLU A 61 1.54 -1.98 21.17
C GLU A 61 1.00 -2.25 22.58
N ALA A 62 1.88 -2.33 23.59
CA ALA A 62 1.49 -2.50 24.98
C ALA A 62 0.72 -1.28 25.53
N ILE A 63 1.11 -0.06 25.13
CA ILE A 63 0.40 1.17 25.52
C ILE A 63 -0.97 1.22 24.84
N LEU A 64 -1.03 0.91 23.54
CA LEU A 64 -2.28 0.92 22.78
C LEU A 64 -3.30 -0.10 23.36
N LYS A 65 -2.84 -1.32 23.69
CA LYS A 65 -3.69 -2.35 24.30
C LYS A 65 -4.22 -1.97 25.68
N ASN A 66 -3.49 -1.13 26.41
CA ASN A 66 -3.86 -0.68 27.74
C ASN A 66 -4.34 0.78 27.76
N ILE A 67 -4.75 1.35 26.61
CA ILE A 67 -5.05 2.78 26.51
C ILE A 67 -6.11 3.24 27.52
N LEU A 68 -7.08 2.38 27.83
CA LEU A 68 -8.15 2.68 28.79
C LEU A 68 -7.67 2.77 30.24
N THR A 69 -6.56 2.11 30.56
CA THR A 69 -5.99 2.01 31.91
C THR A 69 -4.60 2.64 32.02
N TYR A 70 -4.12 3.25 30.94
CA TYR A 70 -2.79 3.83 30.87
C TYR A 70 -2.74 5.19 31.56
N ASN A 71 -2.05 5.23 32.70
CA ASN A 71 -1.93 6.42 33.56
C ASN A 71 -0.46 6.80 33.84
N LYS A 72 0.45 6.38 32.97
CA LYS A 72 1.90 6.60 33.11
C LYS A 72 2.38 7.69 32.14
N GLU A 73 3.53 8.28 32.44
CA GLU A 73 4.19 9.17 31.48
C GLU A 73 4.54 8.41 30.20
N PHE A 74 4.22 9.02 29.06
CA PHE A 74 4.49 8.43 27.76
C PHE A 74 6.00 8.29 27.56
N PRO A 75 6.51 7.10 27.17
CA PRO A 75 7.93 6.78 27.27
C PRO A 75 8.81 7.40 26.18
N PHE A 76 8.20 8.17 25.27
CA PHE A 76 8.89 8.84 24.17
C PHE A 76 8.65 10.35 24.25
N ASP A 77 9.71 11.14 24.04
CA ASP A 77 9.61 12.60 23.97
C ASP A 77 9.11 13.03 22.59
N VAL A 78 7.80 12.87 22.39
CA VAL A 78 7.10 13.22 21.16
C VAL A 78 5.93 14.16 21.44
N GLN A 79 5.77 15.16 20.59
CA GLN A 79 4.64 16.08 20.61
C GLN A 79 3.62 15.66 19.55
N PRO A 80 2.31 15.58 19.89
CA PRO A 80 1.28 15.24 18.93
C PRO A 80 1.20 16.30 17.82
N VAL A 81 1.32 15.86 16.57
CA VAL A 81 1.33 16.74 15.38
C VAL A 81 -0.09 17.25 15.08
N PRO A 82 -0.32 18.57 14.90
CA PRO A 82 -1.64 19.12 14.54
C PRO A 82 -2.06 18.73 13.11
N LEU A 83 -3.30 18.25 12.89
CA LEU A 83 -3.77 17.93 11.54
C LEU A 83 -4.10 19.21 10.75
N ARG A 84 -3.49 19.35 9.56
CA ARG A 84 -4.11 20.09 8.45
C ARG A 84 -5.25 19.22 7.90
N ARG A 85 -6.45 19.80 7.85
CA ARG A 85 -7.75 19.13 7.59
C ARG A 85 -7.72 18.15 6.40
N ILE A 86 -7.99 16.87 6.66
CA ILE A 86 -8.41 15.89 5.65
C ILE A 86 -9.61 15.12 6.22
N LEU A 87 -10.77 15.32 5.60
CA LEU A 87 -12.07 14.76 6.00
C LEU A 87 -12.18 13.26 5.66
N ALA A 88 -12.89 12.50 6.50
CA ALA A 88 -13.32 11.11 6.31
C ALA A 88 -14.85 11.06 6.14
N PRO A 89 -15.44 10.01 5.53
CA PRO A 89 -15.97 8.83 6.29
C PRO A 89 -15.86 7.49 5.50
N GLY A 90 -16.02 6.26 6.01
CA GLY A 90 -16.44 5.67 7.31
C GLY A 90 -16.13 4.14 7.29
N GLU A 91 -15.62 3.59 8.39
CA GLU A 91 -16.22 2.58 9.30
C GLU A 91 -16.05 1.09 8.90
N GLU A 92 -15.26 0.39 9.73
CA GLU A 92 -14.79 -1.00 9.62
C GLU A 92 -15.63 -1.94 10.49
N GLU A 93 -15.67 -3.23 10.11
CA GLU A 93 -16.00 -4.30 11.06
C GLU A 93 -15.12 -5.55 10.90
N ASN A 94 -14.65 -6.00 12.07
CA ASN A 94 -14.30 -7.35 12.57
C ASN A 94 -13.42 -8.32 11.76
N LEU A 95 -12.31 -8.70 12.42
CA LEU A 95 -11.31 -9.68 12.02
C LEU A 95 -11.67 -11.06 12.57
N GLU A 96 -12.04 -11.99 11.68
CA GLU A 96 -11.92 -13.42 11.95
C GLU A 96 -10.82 -14.03 11.07
N PHE A 97 -10.00 -14.83 11.72
CA PHE A 97 -8.85 -15.51 11.17
C PHE A 97 -9.32 -16.89 10.72
N GLU A 98 -9.60 -17.07 9.43
CA GLU A 98 -9.73 -18.42 8.90
C GLU A 98 -8.43 -18.84 8.23
N GLU A 99 -7.92 -19.97 8.73
CA GLU A 99 -6.89 -20.76 8.10
C GLU A 99 -7.40 -21.24 6.74
N ASP A 100 -6.49 -21.28 5.76
CA ASP A 100 -6.77 -21.71 4.40
C ASP A 100 -7.34 -23.14 4.38
N GLU A 101 -8.65 -23.29 4.15
CA GLU A 101 -9.23 -24.51 3.58
C GLU A 101 -9.88 -24.21 2.22
N GLU A 102 -9.50 -25.03 1.24
CA GLU A 102 -10.06 -25.06 -0.11
C GLU A 102 -11.53 -25.50 -0.10
N GLU A 103 -12.37 -24.83 -0.89
CA GLU A 103 -13.37 -25.46 -1.76
C GLU A 103 -13.79 -24.42 -2.81
N GLY A 104 -13.87 -24.69 -4.11
CA GLY A 104 -14.61 -25.80 -4.70
C GLY A 104 -15.87 -25.23 -5.36
N GLY A 105 -15.74 -24.50 -6.46
CA GLY A 105 -16.88 -23.89 -7.17
C GLY A 105 -16.59 -23.70 -8.65
N ALA A 106 -17.27 -24.51 -9.47
CA ALA A 106 -17.07 -24.67 -10.90
C ALA A 106 -17.36 -23.40 -11.71
N GLY A 107 -16.48 -23.10 -12.67
CA GLY A 107 -16.71 -22.17 -13.76
C GLY A 107 -15.92 -22.63 -14.96
N ALA A 108 -16.63 -23.17 -15.96
CA ALA A 108 -16.08 -23.59 -17.23
C ALA A 108 -15.25 -22.46 -17.87
N GLY A 109 -13.97 -22.69 -18.08
CA GLY A 109 -13.06 -21.78 -18.78
C GLY A 109 -12.08 -22.59 -19.60
N SER A 110 -12.12 -22.37 -20.91
CA SER A 110 -11.31 -23.02 -21.95
C SER A 110 -9.84 -23.24 -21.56
N PRO A 111 -9.22 -24.38 -21.93
CA PRO A 111 -7.76 -24.44 -21.96
C PRO A 111 -7.27 -23.50 -23.07
N ASP A 112 -6.14 -22.84 -22.85
CA ASP A 112 -5.45 -21.91 -23.77
C ASP A 112 -5.91 -20.45 -23.82
N SER A 113 -6.26 -19.85 -22.67
CA SER A 113 -6.02 -18.41 -22.53
C SER A 113 -4.57 -18.21 -22.10
N PHE A 114 -3.66 -18.00 -23.07
CA PHE A 114 -2.36 -17.41 -22.80
C PHE A 114 -2.56 -16.15 -21.94
N PRO A 115 -1.63 -15.80 -21.03
CA PRO A 115 -1.70 -14.50 -20.38
C PRO A 115 -1.84 -13.43 -21.46
N LEU A 116 -2.89 -12.61 -21.39
CA LEU A 116 -2.94 -11.36 -22.13
C LEU A 116 -1.77 -10.54 -21.61
N GLU A 117 -0.64 -10.61 -22.31
CA GLU A 117 0.55 -9.80 -22.01
C GLU A 117 0.25 -8.38 -22.48
N PHE A 118 0.21 -7.46 -21.53
CA PHE A 118 0.02 -6.05 -21.83
C PHE A 118 1.38 -5.39 -22.06
N PRO A 119 1.70 -4.93 -23.28
CA PRO A 119 3.01 -4.34 -23.52
C PRO A 119 3.19 -3.05 -22.72
N ARG A 120 4.42 -2.80 -22.28
CA ARG A 120 4.80 -1.48 -21.75
C ARG A 120 4.72 -0.45 -22.87
N LEU A 121 4.25 0.74 -22.52
CA LEU A 121 4.05 1.83 -23.45
C LEU A 121 5.10 2.93 -23.24
N PRO A 122 5.52 3.62 -24.30
CA PRO A 122 6.50 4.69 -24.19
C PRO A 122 5.92 5.89 -23.43
N ARG A 123 6.80 6.76 -22.94
CA ARG A 123 6.40 8.02 -22.32
C ARG A 123 5.63 8.89 -23.33
N LEU A 124 4.54 9.50 -22.88
CA LEU A 124 3.79 10.47 -23.66
C LEU A 124 4.64 11.75 -23.90
N PRO A 125 4.30 12.55 -24.92
CA PRO A 125 4.87 13.89 -25.06
C PRO A 125 4.57 14.76 -23.83
N LEU A 126 5.54 15.60 -23.44
CA LEU A 126 5.30 16.66 -22.46
C LEU A 126 4.34 17.69 -23.05
N GLU A 127 3.43 18.18 -22.23
CA GLU A 127 2.52 19.27 -22.57
C GLU A 127 2.79 20.43 -21.60
N PRO A 128 2.77 21.69 -22.07
CA PRO A 128 3.00 22.85 -21.22
C PRO A 128 2.03 22.89 -20.04
N GLY A 129 2.57 23.02 -18.82
CA GLY A 129 1.78 23.07 -17.58
C GLY A 129 1.20 21.73 -17.12
N MET A 130 1.58 20.62 -17.75
CA MET A 130 1.17 19.26 -17.37
C MET A 130 2.35 18.46 -16.82
N THR A 131 2.05 17.44 -16.01
CA THR A 131 3.04 16.57 -15.39
C THR A 131 2.87 15.14 -15.87
N LEU A 132 3.97 14.51 -16.29
CA LEU A 132 4.03 13.06 -16.53
C LEU A 132 4.61 12.35 -15.31
N LEU A 133 4.15 11.13 -15.06
CA LEU A 133 4.62 10.29 -13.97
C LEU A 133 5.31 9.04 -14.52
N THR A 134 6.51 8.78 -14.04
CA THR A 134 7.20 7.50 -14.23
C THR A 134 7.27 6.81 -12.89
N ILE A 135 6.82 5.55 -12.84
CA ILE A 135 6.91 4.71 -11.65
C ILE A 135 7.98 3.65 -11.90
N ARG A 136 9.05 3.71 -11.14
CA ARG A 136 10.03 2.62 -11.08
C ARG A 136 9.57 1.60 -10.05
N ILE A 137 9.29 0.40 -10.52
CA ILE A 137 8.99 -0.76 -9.69
C ILE A 137 10.33 -1.36 -9.27
N GLU A 138 10.70 -1.21 -8.00
CA GLU A 138 12.00 -1.68 -7.50
C GLU A 138 11.93 -3.15 -7.11
N LYS A 139 11.15 -3.45 -6.07
CA LYS A 139 11.00 -4.80 -5.51
C LYS A 139 9.70 -4.95 -4.73
N ILE A 140 9.24 -6.19 -4.58
CA ILE A 140 8.07 -6.54 -3.76
C ILE A 140 8.48 -7.56 -2.69
N GLY A 141 8.11 -7.29 -1.44
CA GLY A 141 8.35 -8.17 -0.29
C GLY A 141 7.21 -9.16 -0.10
N LEU A 142 7.52 -10.46 -0.04
CA LEU A 142 6.56 -11.55 0.20
C LEU A 142 7.17 -12.58 1.15
N LYS A 143 6.34 -13.33 1.88
CA LYS A 143 6.86 -14.42 2.74
C LYS A 143 7.44 -15.57 1.92
N ASP A 144 6.95 -15.75 0.71
CA ASP A 144 7.19 -16.88 -0.19
C ASP A 144 7.58 -16.38 -1.60
N ALA A 145 8.36 -15.29 -1.68
CA ALA A 145 8.78 -14.68 -2.94
C ALA A 145 9.50 -15.68 -3.86
N GLY A 146 10.41 -16.49 -3.31
CA GLY A 146 11.16 -17.50 -4.07
C GLY A 146 10.27 -18.53 -4.78
N GLN A 147 9.07 -18.80 -4.25
CA GLN A 147 8.10 -19.77 -4.81
C GLN A 147 7.27 -19.20 -5.97
N CYS A 148 7.34 -17.90 -6.24
CA CYS A 148 6.63 -17.29 -7.36
C CYS A 148 7.32 -17.64 -8.67
N ILE A 149 6.64 -18.37 -9.54
CA ILE A 149 7.14 -18.77 -10.87
C ILE A 149 6.68 -17.73 -11.88
N ASP A 150 7.62 -17.29 -12.71
CA ASP A 150 7.46 -16.23 -13.71
C ASP A 150 6.66 -15.02 -13.22
N PRO A 151 7.08 -14.39 -12.10
CA PRO A 151 6.31 -13.29 -11.53
C PRO A 151 6.45 -12.03 -12.38
N TYR A 152 5.32 -11.37 -12.62
CA TYR A 152 5.23 -10.06 -13.26
C TYR A 152 4.17 -9.19 -12.57
N ILE A 153 4.20 -7.89 -12.82
CA ILE A 153 3.24 -6.94 -12.27
C ILE A 153 2.41 -6.35 -13.40
N THR A 154 1.09 -6.42 -13.26
CA THR A 154 0.17 -5.64 -14.09
C THR A 154 -0.10 -4.31 -13.42
N VAL A 155 0.13 -3.22 -14.14
CA VAL A 155 -0.16 -1.85 -13.72
C VAL A 155 -1.39 -1.36 -14.45
N SER A 156 -2.36 -0.82 -13.71
CA SER A 156 -3.59 -0.24 -14.27
C SER A 156 -3.95 1.04 -13.53
N ILE A 157 -4.70 1.93 -14.19
CA ILE A 157 -5.24 3.13 -13.56
C ILE A 157 -6.74 3.03 -13.64
N LYS A 158 -7.41 3.09 -12.49
CA LYS A 158 -8.85 2.90 -12.42
C LYS A 158 -9.54 4.04 -11.71
N ASP A 159 -10.78 4.31 -12.10
CA ASP A 159 -11.65 5.26 -11.42
C ASP A 159 -12.25 4.70 -10.12
N LEU A 160 -13.15 5.47 -9.48
CA LEU A 160 -13.87 5.06 -8.27
C LEU A 160 -14.78 3.84 -8.48
N ASN A 161 -15.19 3.55 -9.71
CA ASN A 161 -16.02 2.42 -10.05
C ASN A 161 -15.20 1.17 -10.42
N GLY A 162 -13.87 1.29 -10.50
CA GLY A 162 -12.95 0.24 -10.92
C GLY A 162 -12.81 0.12 -12.44
N ILE A 163 -13.20 1.15 -13.20
CA ILE A 163 -13.12 1.19 -14.67
C ILE A 163 -11.75 1.72 -15.08
N ASP A 164 -11.13 1.07 -16.06
CA ASP A 164 -9.82 1.48 -16.59
C ASP A 164 -9.87 2.87 -17.26
N LEU A 165 -8.96 3.74 -16.85
CA LEU A 165 -8.76 5.08 -17.41
C LEU A 165 -7.68 5.13 -18.49
N THR A 166 -6.80 4.13 -18.51
CA THR A 166 -5.70 3.97 -19.47
C THR A 166 -5.51 2.49 -19.80
N PRO A 167 -4.86 2.15 -20.93
CA PRO A 167 -4.44 0.78 -21.18
C PRO A 167 -3.60 0.22 -20.03
N MET A 168 -3.86 -1.03 -19.67
CA MET A 168 -3.03 -1.77 -18.71
C MET A 168 -1.64 -2.01 -19.30
N GLN A 169 -0.64 -2.19 -18.43
CA GLN A 169 0.75 -2.47 -18.81
C GLN A 169 1.31 -3.55 -17.91
N ASP A 170 2.05 -4.51 -18.46
CA ASP A 170 2.75 -5.54 -17.71
C ASP A 170 4.24 -5.25 -17.65
N THR A 171 4.85 -5.54 -16.51
CA THR A 171 6.30 -5.65 -16.43
C THR A 171 6.78 -6.90 -17.16
N PRO A 172 8.04 -6.95 -17.62
CA PRO A 172 8.69 -8.21 -17.89
C PRO A 172 8.65 -9.13 -16.67
N VAL A 173 8.78 -10.43 -16.91
CA VAL A 173 8.99 -11.42 -15.84
C VAL A 173 10.26 -11.07 -15.06
N ALA A 174 10.15 -11.01 -13.74
CA ALA A 174 11.30 -10.72 -12.89
C ALA A 174 12.30 -11.90 -12.91
N SER A 175 13.55 -11.59 -13.25
CA SER A 175 14.63 -12.56 -13.31
C SER A 175 15.33 -12.76 -11.96
N ARG A 176 15.28 -11.75 -11.06
CA ARG A 176 15.95 -11.80 -9.76
C ARG A 176 14.95 -12.00 -8.63
N LYS A 177 15.06 -13.15 -7.96
CA LYS A 177 14.26 -13.52 -6.79
C LYS A 177 15.17 -13.90 -5.63
N GLU A 178 14.76 -13.50 -4.45
CA GLU A 178 15.33 -13.86 -3.15
C GLU A 178 14.23 -14.56 -2.33
N ASP A 179 14.55 -15.04 -1.13
CA ASP A 179 13.57 -15.77 -0.30
C ASP A 179 12.34 -14.91 0.01
N THR A 180 12.56 -13.64 0.33
CA THR A 180 11.51 -12.70 0.75
C THR A 180 11.27 -11.53 -0.20
N TYR A 181 12.02 -11.42 -1.30
CA TYR A 181 11.88 -10.33 -2.26
C TYR A 181 11.93 -10.79 -3.72
N ILE A 182 11.14 -10.13 -4.57
CA ILE A 182 11.24 -10.23 -6.03
C ILE A 182 11.64 -8.85 -6.54
N HIS A 183 12.72 -8.77 -7.32
CA HIS A 183 13.25 -7.52 -7.85
C HIS A 183 12.85 -7.34 -9.31
N PHE A 184 12.29 -6.18 -9.63
CA PHE A 184 11.87 -5.83 -10.99
C PHE A 184 12.80 -4.79 -11.61
N ASN A 185 13.12 -3.73 -10.87
CA ASN A 185 13.93 -2.60 -11.32
C ASN A 185 13.53 -2.08 -12.72
N VAL A 186 12.23 -1.90 -12.93
CA VAL A 186 11.66 -1.55 -14.23
C VAL A 186 10.82 -0.29 -14.13
N ASP A 187 10.96 0.59 -15.11
CA ASP A 187 10.15 1.79 -15.21
C ASP A 187 8.85 1.51 -15.99
N ILE A 188 7.76 2.09 -15.48
CA ILE A 188 6.44 2.11 -16.10
C ILE A 188 6.04 3.57 -16.30
N GLU A 189 5.70 3.89 -17.54
CA GLU A 189 5.31 5.24 -17.96
C GLU A 189 3.80 5.37 -17.91
N LEU A 190 3.31 6.33 -17.12
CA LEU A 190 1.88 6.56 -16.98
C LEU A 190 1.31 7.15 -18.27
N GLN A 191 0.30 6.50 -18.84
CA GLN A 191 -0.29 6.86 -20.14
C GLN A 191 -1.35 7.96 -20.04
N LYS A 192 -1.18 8.88 -19.06
CA LYS A 192 -2.03 10.05 -18.86
C LYS A 192 -1.31 11.08 -18.00
N HIS A 193 -1.43 12.36 -18.35
CA HIS A 193 -0.94 13.46 -17.50
C HIS A 193 -1.68 13.46 -16.15
N VAL A 194 -0.95 13.78 -15.08
CA VAL A 194 -1.45 13.70 -13.70
C VAL A 194 -2.67 14.60 -13.50
N GLU A 195 -2.67 15.78 -14.10
CA GLU A 195 -3.75 16.77 -14.00
C GLU A 195 -5.03 16.35 -14.74
N LYS A 196 -4.92 15.45 -15.73
CA LYS A 196 -6.07 14.91 -16.49
C LYS A 196 -6.71 13.69 -15.81
N LEU A 197 -6.13 13.20 -14.73
CA LEU A 197 -6.70 12.10 -13.95
C LEU A 197 -7.83 12.62 -13.07
N ILE A 198 -8.97 11.92 -13.11
CA ILE A 198 -10.15 12.30 -12.34
C ILE A 198 -9.92 12.10 -10.84
N LYS A 199 -10.55 12.94 -10.01
CA LYS A 199 -10.52 12.77 -8.56
C LYS A 199 -11.07 11.40 -8.18
N GLY A 200 -10.37 10.71 -7.29
CA GLY A 200 -10.71 9.35 -6.87
C GLY A 200 -10.18 8.24 -7.78
N ALA A 201 -9.43 8.57 -8.83
CA ALA A 201 -8.61 7.57 -9.53
C ALA A 201 -7.54 6.99 -8.61
N ALA A 202 -7.07 5.78 -8.92
CA ALA A 202 -5.92 5.18 -8.25
C ALA A 202 -5.12 4.32 -9.24
N LEU A 203 -3.81 4.22 -8.99
CA LEU A 203 -2.93 3.29 -9.66
C LEU A 203 -3.00 1.96 -8.94
N PHE A 204 -3.18 0.86 -9.67
CA PHE A 204 -3.21 -0.49 -9.16
C PHE A 204 -2.01 -1.27 -9.68
N PHE A 205 -1.48 -2.12 -8.80
CA PHE A 205 -0.35 -2.99 -9.08
C PHE A 205 -0.73 -4.40 -8.65
N GLU A 206 -0.91 -5.29 -9.61
CA GLU A 206 -1.27 -6.68 -9.35
C GLU A 206 -0.06 -7.58 -9.60
N LEU A 207 0.44 -8.22 -8.53
CA LEU A 207 1.47 -9.23 -8.68
C LEU A 207 0.83 -10.53 -9.18
N LYS A 208 1.26 -10.98 -10.35
CA LYS A 208 0.83 -12.21 -10.98
C LYS A 208 1.98 -13.22 -10.99
N HIS A 209 1.63 -14.49 -10.89
CA HIS A 209 2.59 -15.59 -10.99
C HIS A 209 1.93 -16.83 -11.60
N TYR A 210 2.73 -17.67 -12.25
CA TYR A 210 2.27 -18.93 -12.81
C TYR A 210 2.09 -19.98 -11.69
N LYS A 211 0.97 -20.71 -11.73
CA LYS A 211 0.69 -21.84 -10.82
C LYS A 211 0.79 -23.16 -11.58
N PRO A 212 1.91 -23.92 -11.49
CA PRO A 212 2.11 -25.13 -12.30
C PRO A 212 1.04 -26.19 -12.11
N LYS A 213 0.60 -26.41 -10.86
CA LYS A 213 -0.44 -27.40 -10.53
C LYS A 213 -1.78 -27.10 -11.21
N LYS A 214 -2.10 -25.81 -11.39
CA LYS A 214 -3.38 -25.38 -11.97
C LYS A 214 -3.24 -24.92 -13.42
N ARG A 215 -2.00 -24.84 -13.95
CA ARG A 215 -1.65 -24.46 -15.32
C ARG A 215 -2.19 -23.10 -15.76
N PHE A 216 -2.31 -22.14 -14.85
CA PHE A 216 -2.75 -20.78 -15.16
C PHE A 216 -1.99 -19.73 -14.35
N THR A 217 -1.98 -18.49 -14.84
CA THR A 217 -1.44 -17.34 -14.14
C THR A 217 -2.48 -16.74 -13.19
N SER A 218 -2.14 -16.63 -11.91
CA SER A 218 -3.02 -16.10 -10.87
C SER A 218 -2.47 -14.79 -10.35
N THR A 219 -3.36 -13.82 -10.07
CA THR A 219 -3.03 -12.73 -9.15
C THR A 219 -2.77 -13.34 -7.76
N LYS A 220 -1.64 -12.98 -7.14
CA LYS A 220 -1.26 -13.41 -5.79
C LYS A 220 -1.72 -12.39 -4.75
N CYS A 221 -1.43 -11.12 -5.02
CA CYS A 221 -1.77 -9.98 -4.20
C CYS A 221 -1.80 -8.72 -5.04
N PHE A 222 -2.31 -7.63 -4.48
CA PHE A 222 -2.31 -6.33 -5.13
C PHE A 222 -1.87 -5.23 -4.17
N ALA A 223 -1.46 -4.10 -4.74
CA ALA A 223 -1.30 -2.84 -4.05
C ALA A 223 -1.96 -1.75 -4.89
N PHE A 224 -2.24 -0.60 -4.28
CA PHE A 224 -2.70 0.56 -5.00
C PHE A 224 -2.10 1.83 -4.39
N MET A 225 -2.13 2.91 -5.16
CA MET A 225 -1.68 4.23 -4.76
C MET A 225 -2.70 5.25 -5.25
N GLU A 226 -3.21 6.09 -4.34
CA GLU A 226 -4.15 7.16 -4.66
C GLU A 226 -3.43 8.39 -5.23
N MET A 227 -4.18 9.26 -5.89
CA MET A 227 -3.63 10.43 -6.58
C MET A 227 -2.89 11.42 -5.66
N ASP A 228 -3.28 11.52 -4.39
CA ASP A 228 -2.66 12.40 -3.39
C ASP A 228 -1.33 11.86 -2.83
N GLU A 229 -1.05 10.58 -3.08
CA GLU A 229 0.21 9.92 -2.76
C GLU A 229 1.28 10.12 -3.85
N ILE A 230 0.90 10.70 -5.00
CA ILE A 230 1.82 10.98 -6.09
C ILE A 230 2.75 12.13 -5.70
N LYS A 231 4.00 11.79 -5.39
CA LYS A 231 5.05 12.70 -4.93
C LYS A 231 6.41 12.22 -5.41
N PRO A 232 7.36 13.11 -5.71
CA PRO A 232 8.68 12.68 -6.16
C PRO A 232 9.39 11.89 -5.04
N GLY A 233 10.10 10.83 -5.43
CA GLY A 233 10.95 10.02 -4.54
C GLY A 233 10.39 8.63 -4.22
N SER A 234 11.00 7.97 -3.25
CA SER A 234 10.68 6.60 -2.86
C SER A 234 9.37 6.52 -2.08
N ILE A 235 8.55 5.51 -2.36
CA ILE A 235 7.35 5.18 -1.61
C ILE A 235 7.30 3.66 -1.37
N VAL A 236 6.81 3.28 -0.20
CA VAL A 236 6.49 1.89 0.12
C VAL A 236 5.00 1.79 0.40
N ILE A 237 4.34 0.82 -0.24
CA ILE A 237 2.91 0.58 -0.08
C ILE A 237 2.65 -0.85 0.38
N GLU A 238 1.57 -1.03 1.15
CA GLU A 238 1.17 -2.33 1.64
C GLU A 238 0.55 -3.23 0.55
N LEU A 239 0.56 -4.53 0.83
CA LEU A 239 0.01 -5.56 -0.04
C LEU A 239 -1.29 -6.10 0.51
N TYR A 240 -2.26 -6.29 -0.36
CA TYR A 240 -3.59 -6.80 -0.06
C TYR A 240 -3.82 -8.17 -0.71
N LYS A 241 -4.62 -9.00 -0.04
CA LYS A 241 -5.01 -10.33 -0.53
C LYS A 241 -5.89 -10.20 -1.76
N LYS A 242 -5.74 -11.14 -2.71
CA LYS A 242 -6.69 -11.33 -3.81
C LYS A 242 -8.10 -11.71 -3.27
N PRO A 243 -9.19 -11.49 -4.03
CA PRO A 243 -9.23 -10.83 -5.34
C PRO A 243 -8.98 -9.32 -5.23
N THR A 244 -8.51 -8.72 -6.32
CA THR A 244 -8.24 -7.28 -6.36
C THR A 244 -9.54 -6.49 -6.25
N ASP A 245 -9.68 -5.67 -5.22
CA ASP A 245 -10.81 -4.76 -5.07
C ASP A 245 -10.48 -3.38 -5.65
N PHE A 246 -10.88 -3.16 -6.90
CA PHE A 246 -10.63 -1.90 -7.60
C PHE A 246 -11.44 -0.71 -7.05
N LYS A 247 -12.50 -0.97 -6.27
CA LYS A 247 -13.26 0.09 -5.58
C LYS A 247 -12.69 0.42 -4.20
N ARG A 248 -11.77 -0.40 -3.70
CA ARG A 248 -11.06 -0.19 -2.42
C ARG A 248 -12.00 -0.17 -1.20
N ASN A 249 -13.12 -0.89 -1.28
CA ASN A 249 -14.14 -0.93 -0.23
C ASN A 249 -13.88 -2.03 0.80
N LYS A 250 -13.24 -3.14 0.39
CA LYS A 250 -12.98 -4.32 1.22
C LYS A 250 -11.53 -4.75 1.08
N LEU A 251 -10.67 -4.12 1.86
CA LEU A 251 -9.23 -4.34 1.81
C LEU A 251 -8.80 -5.32 2.91
N GLN A 252 -8.18 -6.43 2.51
CA GLN A 252 -7.61 -7.41 3.44
C GLN A 252 -6.09 -7.42 3.32
N LEU A 253 -5.38 -7.06 4.39
CA LEU A 253 -3.92 -7.01 4.38
C LEU A 253 -3.33 -8.42 4.15
N LEU A 254 -2.36 -8.54 3.24
CA LEU A 254 -1.66 -9.80 2.95
C LEU A 254 -0.79 -10.24 4.13
N THR A 255 -0.10 -9.31 4.78
CA THR A 255 0.83 -9.60 5.87
C THR A 255 1.03 -8.38 6.78
N LYS A 256 1.14 -8.62 8.10
CA LYS A 256 1.54 -7.62 9.10
C LYS A 256 3.07 -7.46 9.23
N LYS A 257 3.85 -8.36 8.60
CA LYS A 257 5.33 -8.26 8.56
C LYS A 257 5.75 -7.05 7.71
N LEU A 258 6.97 -6.57 7.92
CA LEU A 258 7.60 -5.47 7.16
C LEU A 258 8.00 -5.91 5.73
N LEU A 259 7.02 -6.38 4.96
CA LEU A 259 7.16 -6.85 3.59
C LEU A 259 6.25 -5.98 2.73
N TYR A 260 6.87 -5.01 2.07
CA TYR A 260 6.18 -3.94 1.34
C TYR A 260 6.47 -4.01 -0.15
N PHE A 261 5.70 -3.26 -0.91
CA PHE A 261 5.99 -2.99 -2.30
C PHE A 261 6.73 -1.67 -2.43
N HIS A 262 7.94 -1.72 -3.00
CA HIS A 262 8.86 -0.59 -3.10
C HIS A 262 8.80 0.02 -4.50
N LEU A 263 8.49 1.30 -4.55
CA LEU A 263 8.37 2.09 -5.76
C LEU A 263 9.21 3.36 -5.65
N HIS A 264 9.66 3.88 -6.78
CA HIS A 264 10.23 5.21 -6.87
C HIS A 264 9.49 6.04 -7.92
N GLN A 265 9.03 7.22 -7.55
CA GLN A 265 8.21 8.09 -8.35
C GLN A 265 9.05 9.23 -8.94
N THR A 266 8.97 9.42 -10.26
CA THR A 266 9.62 10.53 -10.96
C THR A 266 8.57 11.35 -11.67
N LEU A 267 8.45 12.64 -11.31
CA LEU A 267 7.54 13.57 -11.96
C LEU A 267 8.32 14.39 -12.99
N HIS A 268 7.88 14.35 -14.25
CA HIS A 268 8.45 15.09 -15.35
C HIS A 268 7.55 16.29 -15.67
N LYS A 269 8.12 17.50 -15.61
CA LYS A 269 7.47 18.76 -15.95
C LYS A 269 8.30 19.48 -17.00
N GLU A 270 7.63 20.25 -17.86
CA GLU A 270 8.26 21.23 -18.75
C GLU A 270 8.63 22.50 -17.98
#